data_AF-A0A399ZRJ7-F1
#
_entry.id   AF-A0A399ZRJ7-F1
#
_cell.length_a   1.000
_cell.length_b   1.000
_cell.length_c   1.000
_cell.angle_alpha   90.00
_cell.angle_beta   90.00
_cell.angle_gamma   90.00
#
_symmetry.space_group_name_H-M   'P 1'
#
loop_
_entity.id
_entity.type
_entity.pdbx_description
1 polymer ?
#
loop_
_entity_poly.entity_id
_entity_poly.type
_entity_poly.pdbx_seq_one_letter_code
_entity_poly.pdbx_strand_id
1 'polypeptide(L)' 'MDKELNALRRVARAAKIYQEKILQKRSNQLSKTQTLNDQQNAALEIGSAEFELSEALNDWYRTQSKS' A
#
# COMPACT_ATOMS: atom_id res chain seq x y z
N MET A 1 15.76 -15.08 -11.00
CA MET A 1 14.49 -15.84 -10.77
C MET A 1 13.94 -15.74 -9.34
N ASP A 2 14.44 -16.46 -8.33
CA ASP A 2 13.76 -16.49 -7.00
C ASP A 2 13.70 -15.13 -6.28
N LYS A 3 14.74 -14.30 -6.45
CA LYS A 3 14.80 -12.96 -5.85
C LYS A 3 13.81 -11.98 -6.49
N GLU A 4 13.72 -11.99 -7.83
CA GLU A 4 12.75 -11.16 -8.56
C GLU A 4 11.31 -11.59 -8.29
N LEU A 5 11.05 -12.90 -8.25
CA LEU A 5 9.72 -13.43 -7.95
C LEU A 5 9.29 -13.06 -6.52
N ASN A 6 10.20 -13.14 -5.55
CA ASN A 6 9.91 -12.71 -4.18
C ASN A 6 9.70 -11.19 -4.07
N ALA A 7 10.47 -10.39 -4.81
CA ALA A 7 10.26 -8.94 -4.89
C ALA A 7 8.90 -8.59 -5.50
N LEU A 8 8.50 -9.24 -6.60
CA LEU A 8 7.17 -9.11 -7.21
C LEU A 8 6.04 -9.51 -6.25
N ARG A 9 6.22 -10.60 -5.50
CA ARG A 9 5.24 -11.02 -4.47
C ARG A 9 5.11 -9.97 -3.36
N ARG A 10 6.21 -9.33 -2.94
CA ARG A 10 6.17 -8.23 -1.96
C ARG A 10 5.40 -7.03 -2.51
N VAL A 11 5.67 -6.63 -3.76
CA VAL A 11 4.93 -5.56 -4.45
C VAL A 11 3.44 -5.89 -4.52
N ALA A 12 3.07 -7.09 -4.95
CA ALA A 12 1.66 -7.50 -5.07
C ALA A 12 0.93 -7.46 -3.72
N ARG A 13 1.59 -7.88 -2.63
CA ARG A 13 1.02 -7.80 -1.27
C ARG A 13 0.84 -6.34 -0.83
N ALA A 14 1.86 -5.51 -0.99
CA ALA A 14 1.80 -4.10 -0.59
C ALA A 14 0.73 -3.34 -1.39
N ALA A 15 0.64 -3.59 -2.70
CA ALA A 15 -0.36 -2.98 -3.58
C ALA A 15 -1.79 -3.35 -3.17
N LYS A 16 -2.01 -4.63 -2.84
CA LYS A 16 -3.31 -5.10 -2.33
C LYS A 16 -3.70 -4.37 -1.05
N ILE A 17 -2.79 -4.28 -0.08
CA ILE A 17 -3.05 -3.62 1.21
C ILE A 17 -3.36 -2.13 1.00
N TYR A 18 -2.58 -1.42 0.19
CA TYR A 18 -2.84 -0.02 -0.15
C TYR A 18 -4.22 0.17 -0.80
N GLN A 19 -4.56 -0.69 -1.77
CA GLN A 19 -5.85 -0.65 -2.44
C GLN A 19 -7.01 -0.87 -1.45
N GLU A 20 -6.90 -1.86 -0.56
CA GLU A 20 -7.92 -2.13 0.48
C GLU A 20 -8.12 -0.92 1.40
N LYS A 21 -7.04 -0.27 1.84
CA LYS A 21 -7.11 0.93 2.69
C LYS A 21 -7.73 2.13 1.96
N ILE A 22 -7.42 2.32 0.69
CA ILE A 22 -8.05 3.37 -0.14
C ILE A 22 -9.54 3.12 -0.34
N LEU A 23 -9.92 1.87 -0.64
CA LEU A 23 -11.34 1.50 -0.80
C LEU A 23 -12.11 1.69 0.51
N GLN A 24 -11.53 1.30 1.64
CA GLN A 24 -12.13 1.50 2.96
C GLN A 24 -12.34 2.99 3.25
N LYS A 25 -11.35 3.86 2.99
CA LYS A 25 -11.51 5.32 3.13
C LYS A 25 -12.63 5.86 2.25
N ARG A 26 -12.67 5.48 0.97
CA ARG A 26 -13.72 5.94 0.04
C ARG A 26 -15.11 5.50 0.48
N SER A 27 -15.25 4.24 0.90
CA SER A 27 -16.49 3.68 1.44
C SER A 27 -16.95 4.45 2.68
N ASN A 28 -16.03 4.71 3.62
CA ASN A 28 -16.35 5.42 4.85
C ASN A 28 -16.72 6.90 4.58
N GLN A 29 -16.06 7.56 3.63
CA GLN A 29 -16.42 8.92 3.19
C GLN A 29 -17.83 8.98 2.59
N LEU A 30 -18.19 8.01 1.74
CA LEU A 30 -19.53 7.93 1.14
C LEU A 30 -20.63 7.74 2.20
N SER A 31 -20.35 6.97 3.25
CA SER A 31 -21.29 6.72 4.34
C SER A 31 -21.49 7.92 5.28
N LYS A 32 -20.66 8.98 5.19
CA LYS A 32 -20.64 10.15 6.11
C LYS A 32 -20.49 9.80 7.60
N THR A 33 -20.07 8.59 7.93
CA THR A 33 -20.06 8.06 9.30
C THR A 33 -18.75 8.31 10.08
N GLN A 34 -17.83 9.13 9.55
CA GLN A 34 -16.48 9.25 10.14
C GLN A 34 -16.34 10.42 11.11
N THR A 35 -15.82 10.12 12.31
CA THR A 35 -15.34 11.14 13.23
C THR A 35 -13.98 11.69 12.78
N LEU A 36 -13.60 12.88 13.27
CA LEU A 36 -12.33 13.52 12.90
C LEU A 36 -11.11 12.65 13.26
N ASN A 37 -11.17 11.94 14.39
CA ASN A 37 -10.12 11.02 14.83
C ASN A 37 -10.00 9.80 13.89
N ASP A 38 -11.13 9.26 13.42
CA ASP A 38 -11.11 8.14 12.47
C ASP A 38 -10.51 8.54 11.12
N GLN A 39 -10.70 9.79 10.70
CA GLN A 39 -10.09 10.31 9.47
C GLN A 39 -8.58 10.45 9.59
N GLN A 40 -8.08 10.93 10.73
CA GLN A 40 -6.65 11.07 10.99
C GLN A 40 -5.96 9.70 11.04
N ASN A 41 -6.55 8.74 11.76
CA ASN A 41 -6.04 7.37 11.83
C ASN A 41 -6.04 6.71 10.44
N ALA A 42 -7.14 6.82 9.67
CA ALA A 42 -7.20 6.28 8.31
C ALA A 42 -6.17 6.94 7.37
N ALA A 43 -5.86 8.22 7.54
CA ALA A 43 -4.83 8.90 6.76
C ALA A 43 -3.42 8.38 7.07
N LEU A 44 -3.11 8.15 8.35
CA LEU A 44 -1.83 7.56 8.77
C LEU A 44 -1.66 6.13 8.25
N GLU A 45 -2.72 5.31 8.35
CA GLU A 45 -2.72 3.93 7.83
C GLU A 45 -2.50 3.88 6.31
N ILE A 46 -3.12 4.79 5.56
CA ILE A 46 -2.91 4.90 4.11
C ILE A 46 -1.48 5.36 3.80
N GLY A 47 -0.95 6.36 4.51
CA GLY A 47 0.42 6.83 4.32
C GLY A 47 1.46 5.75 4.61
N SER A 48 1.23 4.93 5.65
CA SER A 48 2.09 3.78 5.94
C SER A 48 2.03 2.71 4.84
N ALA A 49 0.83 2.40 4.32
CA ALA A 49 0.68 1.44 3.22
C ALA A 49 1.29 1.96 1.90
N GLU A 50 1.20 3.27 1.64
CA GLU A 50 1.82 3.94 0.49
C GLU A 50 3.34 3.88 0.55
N PHE A 51 3.92 4.10 1.75
CA PHE A 51 5.34 3.97 1.97
C PHE A 51 5.82 2.53 1.71
N GLU A 52 5.15 1.52 2.28
CA GLU A 52 5.51 0.10 2.08
C GLU A 52 5.41 -0.31 0.61
N LEU A 53 4.39 0.18 -0.12
CA LEU A 53 4.28 -0.05 -1.56
C LEU A 53 5.45 0.58 -2.32
N SER A 54 5.83 1.80 -1.96
CA SER A 54 6.94 2.52 -2.58
C SER A 54 8.27 1.80 -2.33
N GLU A 55 8.51 1.31 -1.12
CA GLU A 55 9.69 0.50 -0.81
C GLU A 55 9.71 -0.83 -1.57
N ALA A 56 8.58 -1.54 -1.61
CA ALA A 56 8.48 -2.79 -2.34
C ALA A 56 8.75 -2.60 -3.85
N LEU A 57 8.23 -1.51 -4.44
CA LEU A 57 8.49 -1.15 -5.84
C LEU A 57 9.97 -0.83 -6.07
N ASN A 58 10.58 -0.05 -5.19
CA ASN A 58 12.01 0.27 -5.26
C ASN A 58 12.88 -0.99 -5.19
N ASP A 59 12.55 -1.91 -4.29
CA ASP A 59 13.26 -3.18 -4.18
C ASP A 59 13.09 -4.04 -5.43
N TRP A 60 11.90 -4.08 -6.02
CA TRP A 60 11.71 -4.76 -7.31
C TRP A 60 12.52 -4.10 -8.42
N TYR A 61 12.50 -2.78 -8.57
CA TYR A 61 13.32 -2.08 -9.57
C TYR A 61 14.83 -2.36 -9.41
N ARG A 62 15.32 -2.45 -8.17
CA ARG A 62 16.71 -2.85 -7.87
C ARG A 62 17.03 -4.28 -8.30
N THR A 63 16.04 -5.19 -8.28
CA THR A 63 16.23 -6.54 -8.83
C THR A 63 16.29 -6.56 -10.36
N GLN A 64 15.60 -5.63 -11.02
CA GLN A 64 15.62 -5.50 -12.49
C GLN A 64 16.92 -4.85 -12.99
N SER A 65 17.46 -3.85 -12.30
CA SER A 65 18.69 -3.16 -12.74
C SER A 65 19.98 -3.99 -12.56
N LYS A 66 19.90 -5.12 -11.86
CA LYS A 66 21.03 -6.02 -11.60
C LYS A 66 20.91 -7.36 -12.35
N SER A 67 19.84 -7.57 -13.11
CA SER A 67 19.60 -8.79 -13.89
C SER A 67 20.09 -8.66 -15.33
#